data_AF-A0A829FB57-F1
#
_entry.id   AF-A0A829FB57-F1
#
_cell.length_a   1.000
_cell.length_b   1.000
_cell.length_c   1.000
_cell.angle_alpha   90.00
_cell.angle_beta   90.00
_cell.angle_gamma   90.00
#
_symmetry.space_group_name_H-M   'P 1'
#
loop_
_entity.id
_entity.type
_entity.pdbx_description
1 polymer ?
#
loop_
_entity_poly.entity_id
_entity_poly.type
_entity_poly.pdbx_seq_one_letter_code
_entity_poly.pdbx_strand_id
1 'polypeptide(L)'
;MGSRYLSDCLFGLPRNHVYRVFTEIQVPEGQSIWAPGNSLSDIWINTNTIGSSLMTLALLISGFASSFERWYVRIIGAVAVVAAFLGIWVCQSRGALVALIVFAILDLLPKSLMRVIRAPFIAYTVTILLALPISYLAAVSEKVNLFTGREDIWHKFYQTLGEKSEQILLGMKTFIFQRGNQFLGNHNSYNSILNIYGLIGFGIAALLLILFIGRLTLKADLSNGQMTFIWAFFAVMMQSFMEDTLTS
;
A
#
# COMPACT_ATOMS: atom_id res chain seq x y z
N MET A 1 29.39 -22.84 40.31
CA MET A 1 28.15 -22.09 40.02
C MET A 1 28.54 -20.78 39.36
N GLY A 2 28.15 -20.58 38.11
CA GLY A 2 28.65 -19.51 37.24
C GLY A 2 29.12 -20.09 35.90
N SER A 3 28.84 -19.43 34.79
CA SER A 3 29.12 -19.84 33.40
C SER A 3 28.07 -20.69 32.65
N ARG A 4 26.76 -20.46 32.85
CA ARG A 4 25.74 -20.86 31.85
C ARG A 4 24.83 -19.74 31.36
N TYR A 5 25.02 -18.50 31.82
CA TYR A 5 24.18 -17.35 31.46
C TYR A 5 24.88 -16.31 30.56
N LEU A 6 26.07 -16.62 30.03
CA LEU A 6 26.87 -15.70 29.20
C LEU A 6 27.07 -16.19 27.76
N SER A 7 26.64 -17.40 27.43
CA SER A 7 26.83 -18.01 26.10
C SER A 7 25.77 -17.58 25.08
N ASP A 8 24.61 -17.12 25.54
CA ASP A 8 23.48 -16.77 24.65
C ASP A 8 23.53 -15.32 24.15
N CYS A 9 24.47 -14.51 24.64
CA CYS A 9 24.63 -13.10 24.24
C CYS A 9 25.73 -12.84 23.18
N LEU A 10 26.46 -13.86 22.70
CA LEU A 10 27.67 -13.65 21.88
C LEU A 10 27.64 -14.22 20.45
N PHE A 11 26.51 -14.77 19.99
CA PHE A 11 26.32 -15.15 18.57
C PHE A 11 25.05 -14.54 17.97
N GLY A 12 24.93 -13.21 18.10
CA GLY A 12 23.91 -12.39 17.44
C GLY A 12 24.22 -12.14 15.97
N LEU A 13 24.11 -13.17 15.13
CA LEU A 13 23.96 -13.02 13.68
C LEU A 13 22.55 -13.48 13.31
N PRO A 14 21.80 -12.73 12.48
CA PRO A 14 20.45 -13.08 12.11
C PRO A 14 20.51 -14.36 11.28
N ARG A 15 20.25 -15.52 11.90
CA ARG A 15 20.03 -16.76 11.15
C ARG A 15 18.76 -16.56 10.35
N ASN A 16 18.98 -16.27 9.07
CA ASN A 16 18.05 -16.11 7.97
C ASN A 16 16.62 -16.53 8.29
N HIS A 17 15.71 -15.56 8.33
CA HIS A 17 14.26 -15.79 8.36
C HIS A 17 13.82 -16.83 7.32
N VAL A 18 14.52 -16.88 6.18
CA VAL A 18 14.34 -17.87 5.11
C VAL A 18 14.50 -19.31 5.59
N TYR A 19 15.52 -19.62 6.40
CA TYR A 19 15.73 -20.99 6.89
C TYR A 19 14.57 -21.46 7.77
N ARG A 20 14.06 -20.59 8.65
CA ARG A 20 12.94 -20.92 9.53
C ARG A 20 11.64 -21.12 8.75
N VAL A 21 11.40 -20.32 7.70
CA VAL A 21 10.25 -20.50 6.79
C VAL A 21 10.23 -21.88 6.14
N PHE A 22 11.39 -22.41 5.74
CA PHE A 22 11.46 -23.70 5.03
C PHE A 22 11.65 -24.92 5.93
N THR A 23 11.95 -24.75 7.22
CA THR A 23 12.27 -25.87 8.13
C THR A 23 11.36 -25.98 9.35
N GLU A 24 10.79 -24.86 9.80
CA GLU A 24 9.97 -24.80 11.03
C GLU A 24 8.47 -24.61 10.73
N ILE A 25 8.10 -24.17 9.52
CA ILE A 25 6.69 -24.02 9.12
C ILE A 25 6.19 -25.35 8.55
N GLN A 26 5.37 -26.05 9.33
CA GLN A 26 4.60 -27.17 8.79
C GLN A 26 3.45 -26.60 7.94
N VAL A 27 3.54 -26.75 6.62
CA VAL A 27 2.44 -26.47 5.71
C VAL A 27 1.34 -27.51 6.01
N PRO A 28 0.13 -27.11 6.46
CA PRO A 28 -0.92 -28.07 6.75
C PRO A 28 -1.26 -28.88 5.50
N GLU A 29 -1.26 -30.22 5.60
CA GLU A 29 -1.67 -31.08 4.50
C GLU A 29 -3.13 -30.79 4.12
N GLY A 30 -3.38 -30.49 2.85
CA GLY A 30 -4.74 -30.47 2.29
C GLY A 30 -5.48 -29.12 2.28
N GLN A 31 -4.88 -28.00 2.73
CA GLN A 31 -5.45 -26.68 2.44
C GLN A 31 -4.99 -26.20 1.06
N SER A 32 -5.87 -26.30 0.06
CA SER A 32 -5.64 -25.71 -1.26
C SER A 32 -5.43 -24.21 -1.11
N ILE A 33 -4.27 -23.68 -1.55
CA ILE A 33 -4.01 -22.22 -1.63
C ILE A 33 -5.06 -21.47 -2.47
N TRP A 34 -5.91 -22.19 -3.18
CA TRP A 34 -7.01 -21.69 -4.00
C TRP A 34 -8.35 -21.59 -3.25
N ALA A 35 -8.45 -22.07 -2.00
CA ALA A 35 -9.68 -22.00 -1.22
C ALA A 35 -9.86 -20.60 -0.59
N PRO A 36 -11.03 -19.93 -0.80
CA PRO A 36 -11.34 -18.69 -0.12
C PRO A 36 -11.47 -18.92 1.38
N GLY A 37 -10.70 -18.20 2.20
CA GLY A 37 -10.74 -18.31 3.66
C GLY A 37 -9.51 -18.94 4.33
N ASN A 38 -8.49 -19.36 3.57
CA ASN A 38 -7.19 -19.66 4.16
C ASN A 38 -6.56 -18.35 4.62
N SER A 39 -6.77 -17.99 5.88
CA SER A 39 -5.89 -17.03 6.52
C SER A 39 -4.52 -17.70 6.55
N LEU A 40 -3.59 -17.19 5.75
CA LEU A 40 -2.14 -17.32 5.97
C LEU A 40 -1.74 -16.68 7.32
N SER A 41 -2.62 -16.67 8.33
CA SER A 41 -2.37 -16.33 9.72
C SER A 41 -1.36 -17.26 10.37
N ASP A 42 -1.21 -18.47 9.81
CA ASP A 42 -0.29 -19.49 10.29
C ASP A 42 1.14 -19.26 9.77
N ILE A 43 1.31 -18.39 8.78
CA ILE A 43 2.61 -17.82 8.42
C ILE A 43 2.70 -16.45 9.07
N TRP A 44 3.76 -16.22 9.82
CA TRP A 44 4.08 -14.98 10.55
C TRP A 44 4.23 -13.72 9.64
N ILE A 45 3.83 -13.78 8.37
CA ILE A 45 3.96 -12.75 7.35
C ILE A 45 2.56 -12.32 6.91
N ASN A 46 2.22 -11.04 7.14
CA ASN A 46 0.96 -10.43 6.71
C ASN A 46 0.79 -10.57 5.19
N THR A 47 -0.32 -11.16 4.76
CA THR A 47 -0.65 -11.37 3.34
C THR A 47 -0.69 -10.08 2.54
N ASN A 48 -1.08 -8.99 3.17
CA ASN A 48 -1.09 -7.68 2.53
C ASN A 48 0.34 -7.17 2.27
N THR A 49 1.28 -7.46 3.16
CA THR A 49 2.70 -7.14 2.98
C THR A 49 3.32 -7.91 1.81
N ILE A 50 2.94 -9.19 1.64
CA ILE A 50 3.35 -9.98 0.47
C ILE A 50 2.74 -9.36 -0.79
N GLY A 51 1.45 -9.04 -0.76
CA GLY A 51 0.75 -8.45 -1.89
C GLY A 51 1.34 -7.11 -2.33
N SER A 52 1.58 -6.20 -1.39
CA SER A 52 2.18 -4.89 -1.66
C SER A 52 3.63 -5.02 -2.15
N SER A 53 4.39 -5.99 -1.66
CA SER A 53 5.75 -6.29 -2.15
C SER A 53 5.74 -6.79 -3.60
N LEU A 54 4.85 -7.73 -3.93
CA LEU A 54 4.68 -8.25 -5.29
C LEU A 54 4.23 -7.15 -6.26
N MET A 55 3.26 -6.34 -5.84
CA MET A 55 2.80 -5.18 -6.61
C MET A 55 3.97 -4.24 -6.87
N THR A 56 4.68 -3.80 -5.83
CA THR A 56 5.80 -2.86 -5.95
C THR A 56 6.90 -3.40 -6.86
N LEU A 57 7.24 -4.68 -6.76
CA LEU A 57 8.22 -5.32 -7.64
C LEU A 57 7.78 -5.29 -9.11
N ALA A 58 6.51 -5.63 -9.40
CA ALA A 58 5.99 -5.56 -10.75
C ALA A 58 5.96 -4.14 -11.32
N LEU A 59 5.59 -3.16 -10.49
CA LEU A 59 5.62 -1.74 -10.85
C LEU A 59 7.03 -1.27 -11.20
N LEU A 60 8.03 -1.67 -10.41
CA LEU A 60 9.43 -1.34 -10.67
C LEU A 60 9.95 -2.00 -11.95
N ILE A 61 9.67 -3.28 -12.16
CA ILE A 61 10.07 -4.01 -13.37
C ILE A 61 9.39 -3.40 -14.60
N SER A 62 8.09 -3.11 -14.53
CA SER A 62 7.35 -2.50 -15.64
C SER A 62 7.85 -1.08 -15.95
N GLY A 63 8.04 -0.25 -14.92
CA GLY A 63 8.61 1.09 -15.07
C GLY A 63 10.00 1.03 -15.70
N PHE A 64 10.89 0.16 -15.19
CA PHE A 64 12.22 0.00 -15.75
C PHE A 64 12.18 -0.50 -17.20
N ALA A 65 11.39 -1.53 -17.50
CA ALA A 65 11.21 -2.05 -18.85
C ALA A 65 10.67 -1.00 -19.84
N SER A 66 9.78 -0.11 -19.37
CA SER A 66 9.21 0.98 -20.17
C SER A 66 10.22 2.05 -20.58
N SER A 67 11.35 2.16 -19.86
CA SER A 67 12.44 3.10 -20.18
C SER A 67 13.25 2.68 -21.41
N PHE A 68 13.12 1.43 -21.87
CA PHE A 68 13.81 0.92 -23.04
C PHE A 68 13.01 1.15 -24.34
N GLU A 69 13.72 1.46 -25.42
CA GLU A 69 13.14 1.62 -26.76
C GLU A 69 12.69 0.28 -27.36
N ARG A 70 13.38 -0.81 -27.01
CA ARG A 70 13.18 -2.13 -27.62
C ARG A 70 11.89 -2.78 -27.09
N TRP A 71 10.95 -3.04 -28.00
CA TRP A 71 9.62 -3.56 -27.66
C TRP A 71 9.64 -4.88 -26.89
N TYR A 72 10.60 -5.77 -27.16
CA TYR A 72 10.68 -7.07 -26.49
C TYR A 72 11.08 -6.96 -25.01
N VAL A 73 11.78 -5.89 -24.61
CA VAL A 73 12.09 -5.63 -23.19
C VAL A 73 10.81 -5.27 -22.44
N ARG A 74 9.85 -4.63 -23.11
CA ARG A 74 8.54 -4.29 -22.53
C ARG A 74 7.68 -5.51 -22.23
N ILE A 75 7.92 -6.64 -22.90
CA ILE A 75 7.27 -7.93 -22.58
C ILE A 75 7.59 -8.35 -21.15
N ILE A 76 8.81 -8.10 -20.67
CA ILE A 76 9.21 -8.42 -19.29
C ILE A 76 8.31 -7.69 -18.28
N GLY A 77 7.98 -6.42 -18.55
CA GLY A 77 7.04 -5.65 -17.74
C GLY A 77 5.65 -6.30 -17.69
N ALA A 78 5.12 -6.73 -18.84
CA ALA A 78 3.84 -7.42 -18.90
C ALA A 78 3.85 -8.76 -18.13
N VAL A 79 4.91 -9.56 -18.29
CA VAL A 79 5.08 -10.82 -17.56
C VAL A 79 5.15 -10.58 -16.06
N ALA A 80 5.87 -9.53 -15.61
CA ALA A 80 5.95 -9.17 -14.20
C ALA A 80 4.59 -8.78 -13.62
N VAL A 81 3.79 -8.00 -14.35
CA VAL A 81 2.43 -7.62 -13.94
C VAL A 81 1.52 -8.85 -13.84
N VAL A 82 1.56 -9.77 -14.81
CA VAL A 82 0.77 -11.02 -14.76
C VAL A 82 1.21 -11.91 -13.60
N ALA A 83 2.51 -12.07 -13.38
CA ALA A 83 3.03 -12.86 -12.26
C ALA A 83 2.61 -12.27 -10.90
N ALA A 84 2.71 -10.94 -10.74
CA ALA A 84 2.24 -10.27 -9.52
C ALA A 84 0.72 -10.40 -9.35
N PHE A 85 -0.07 -10.28 -10.43
CA PHE A 85 -1.52 -10.48 -10.36
C PHE A 85 -1.87 -11.87 -9.80
N LEU A 86 -1.26 -12.92 -10.33
CA LEU A 86 -1.48 -14.29 -9.86
C LEU A 86 -1.03 -14.48 -8.40
N GLY A 87 0.14 -13.95 -8.03
CA GLY A 87 0.64 -14.05 -6.67
C GLY A 87 -0.22 -13.30 -5.66
N ILE A 88 -0.63 -12.06 -5.97
CA ILE A 88 -1.51 -11.25 -5.12
C ILE A 88 -2.89 -11.90 -4.98
N TRP A 89 -3.42 -12.48 -6.07
CA TRP A 89 -4.68 -13.22 -6.06
C TRP A 89 -4.63 -14.40 -5.08
N VAL A 90 -3.56 -15.20 -5.15
CA VAL A 90 -3.34 -16.34 -4.23
C VAL A 90 -3.21 -15.88 -2.78
N CYS A 91 -2.48 -14.79 -2.53
CA CYS A 91 -2.34 -14.23 -1.18
C CYS A 91 -3.57 -13.45 -0.69
N GLN A 92 -4.60 -13.28 -1.52
CA GLN A 92 -5.86 -12.58 -1.20
C GLN A 92 -5.67 -11.13 -0.70
N SER A 93 -4.60 -10.44 -1.10
CA SER A 93 -4.40 -9.03 -0.75
C SER A 93 -5.23 -8.12 -1.67
N ARG A 94 -6.42 -7.76 -1.20
CA ARG A 94 -7.39 -6.98 -1.98
C ARG A 94 -6.86 -5.63 -2.43
N GLY A 95 -6.16 -4.90 -1.55
CA GLY A 95 -5.71 -3.55 -1.87
C GLY A 95 -4.60 -3.50 -2.90
N ALA A 96 -3.59 -4.36 -2.75
CA ALA A 96 -2.55 -4.52 -3.75
C ALA A 96 -3.13 -4.99 -5.10
N LEU A 97 -4.16 -5.85 -5.08
CA LEU A 97 -4.80 -6.34 -6.30
C LEU A 97 -5.52 -5.22 -7.04
N VAL A 98 -6.33 -4.43 -6.34
CA VAL A 98 -7.06 -3.29 -6.92
C VAL A 98 -6.07 -2.27 -7.50
N ALA A 99 -5.03 -1.92 -6.75
CA ALA A 99 -4.00 -0.99 -7.20
C ALA A 99 -3.26 -1.51 -8.45
N LEU A 100 -2.90 -2.80 -8.50
CA LEU A 100 -2.25 -3.41 -9.67
C LEU A 100 -3.18 -3.45 -10.89
N ILE A 101 -4.46 -3.76 -10.71
CA ILE A 101 -5.44 -3.75 -11.81
C ILE A 101 -5.59 -2.34 -12.39
N VAL A 102 -5.72 -1.33 -11.52
CA VAL A 102 -5.83 0.07 -11.95
C VAL A 102 -4.56 0.51 -12.68
N PHE A 103 -3.39 0.14 -12.17
CA PHE A 103 -2.13 0.34 -12.89
C PHE A 103 -2.16 -0.28 -14.28
N ALA A 104 -2.50 -1.56 -14.41
CA ALA A 104 -2.51 -2.27 -15.69
C ALA A 104 -3.47 -1.63 -16.70
N ILE A 105 -4.67 -1.24 -16.26
CA ILE A 105 -5.65 -0.54 -17.10
C ILE A 105 -5.08 0.80 -17.57
N LEU A 106 -4.57 1.63 -16.64
CA LEU A 106 -3.97 2.92 -16.99
C LEU A 106 -2.72 2.76 -17.85
N ASP A 107 -2.00 1.64 -17.71
CA ASP A 107 -0.80 1.42 -18.48
C ASP A 107 -1.08 1.07 -19.94
N LEU A 108 -2.17 0.34 -20.19
CA LEU A 108 -2.62 -0.07 -21.52
C LEU A 108 -3.29 1.07 -22.32
N LEU A 109 -3.81 2.09 -21.64
CA LEU A 109 -4.49 3.21 -22.32
C LEU A 109 -3.52 4.05 -23.18
N PRO A 110 -4.00 4.67 -24.28
CA PRO A 110 -3.16 5.49 -25.15
C PRO A 110 -2.53 6.68 -24.41
N LYS A 111 -1.20 6.68 -24.27
CA LYS A 111 -0.45 7.71 -23.54
C LYS A 111 -0.57 9.10 -24.18
N SER A 112 -0.79 9.17 -25.49
CA SER A 112 -1.08 10.42 -26.19
C SER A 112 -2.38 11.06 -25.68
N LEU A 113 -3.47 10.28 -25.58
CA LEU A 113 -4.73 10.74 -25.06
C LEU A 113 -4.59 11.21 -23.60
N MET A 114 -3.90 10.43 -22.76
CA MET A 114 -3.68 10.77 -21.36
C MET A 114 -2.93 12.09 -21.17
N ARG A 115 -1.98 12.41 -22.06
CA ARG A 115 -1.28 13.70 -22.08
C ARG A 115 -2.21 14.84 -22.47
N VAL A 116 -3.07 14.65 -23.47
CA VAL A 116 -4.02 15.67 -23.94
C VAL A 116 -4.99 16.06 -22.83
N ILE A 117 -5.62 15.07 -22.19
CA ILE A 117 -6.61 15.33 -21.13
C ILE A 117 -5.97 15.62 -19.77
N ARG A 118 -4.63 15.59 -19.67
CA ARG A 118 -3.88 15.74 -18.42
C ARG A 118 -4.33 14.74 -17.35
N ALA A 119 -4.61 13.50 -17.77
CA ALA A 119 -5.16 12.44 -16.93
C ALA A 119 -4.40 12.25 -15.61
N PRO A 120 -3.04 12.24 -15.58
CA PRO A 120 -2.33 12.04 -14.32
C PRO A 120 -2.58 13.19 -13.33
N PHE A 121 -2.53 14.44 -13.78
CA PHE A 121 -2.80 15.57 -12.90
C PHE A 121 -4.19 15.48 -12.27
N ILE A 122 -5.19 15.15 -13.09
CA ILE A 122 -6.58 14.97 -12.63
C ILE A 122 -6.68 13.82 -11.63
N ALA A 123 -6.14 12.64 -11.97
CA ALA A 123 -6.21 11.46 -11.12
C ALA A 123 -5.59 11.70 -9.73
N TYR A 124 -4.38 12.26 -9.67
CA TYR A 124 -3.72 12.59 -8.41
C TYR A 124 -4.49 13.62 -7.60
N THR A 125 -4.98 14.68 -8.26
CA THR A 125 -5.76 15.74 -7.60
C THR A 125 -7.05 15.18 -7.00
N VAL A 126 -7.81 14.41 -7.77
CA VAL A 126 -9.06 13.78 -7.33
C VAL A 126 -8.80 12.82 -6.17
N THR A 127 -7.80 11.94 -6.28
CA THR A 127 -7.48 10.98 -5.22
C THR A 127 -7.10 11.69 -3.92
N ILE A 128 -6.28 12.73 -3.96
CA ILE A 128 -5.85 13.47 -2.76
C ILE A 128 -7.03 14.21 -2.11
N LEU A 129 -7.86 14.89 -2.92
CA LEU A 129 -9.02 15.63 -2.40
C LEU A 129 -10.07 14.70 -1.80
N LEU A 130 -10.26 13.52 -2.40
CA LEU A 130 -11.23 12.54 -1.95
C LEU A 130 -10.67 11.57 -0.90
N ALA A 131 -9.38 11.61 -0.59
CA ALA A 131 -8.77 10.62 0.29
C ALA A 131 -9.40 10.58 1.67
N LEU A 132 -9.39 11.72 2.38
CA LEU A 132 -9.97 11.82 3.71
C LEU A 132 -11.50 11.69 3.71
N PRO A 133 -12.25 12.29 2.76
CA PRO A 133 -13.70 12.05 2.65
C PRO A 133 -14.06 10.58 2.47
N ILE A 134 -13.37 9.85 1.57
CA ILE A 134 -13.63 8.44 1.32
C ILE A 134 -13.28 7.60 2.55
N SER A 135 -12.15 7.84 3.19
CA SER A 135 -11.78 7.08 4.40
C SER A 135 -12.72 7.36 5.57
N TYR A 136 -13.21 8.59 5.72
CA TYR A 136 -14.25 8.92 6.70
C TYR A 136 -15.58 8.22 6.40
N LEU A 137 -16.04 8.27 5.15
CA LEU A 137 -17.29 7.59 4.74
C LEU A 137 -17.20 6.08 4.92
N ALA A 138 -16.05 5.48 4.59
CA ALA A 138 -15.81 4.06 4.84
C ALA A 138 -15.79 3.73 6.34
N ALA A 139 -15.25 4.62 7.18
CA ALA A 139 -15.20 4.44 8.63
C ALA A 139 -16.59 4.46 9.30
N VAL A 140 -17.51 5.33 8.84
CA VAL A 140 -18.84 5.46 9.44
C VAL A 140 -19.90 4.56 8.81
N SER A 141 -19.56 3.83 7.75
CA SER A 141 -20.53 3.01 7.01
C SER A 141 -20.67 1.63 7.61
N GLU A 142 -21.88 1.31 8.07
CA GLU A 142 -22.24 -0.05 8.54
C GLU A 142 -22.35 -1.07 7.40
N LYS A 143 -22.48 -0.61 6.14
CA LYS A 143 -22.74 -1.45 4.96
C LYS A 143 -21.53 -1.69 4.08
N VAL A 144 -20.49 -0.87 4.22
CA VAL A 144 -19.34 -0.86 3.33
C VAL A 144 -18.14 -1.46 4.05
N ASN A 145 -17.85 -2.73 3.77
CA ASN A 145 -16.65 -3.42 4.25
C ASN A 145 -15.63 -3.52 3.10
N LEU A 146 -14.99 -2.39 2.81
CA LEU A 146 -13.99 -2.27 1.74
C LEU A 146 -12.63 -2.85 2.16
N PHE A 147 -12.33 -2.88 3.46
CA PHE A 147 -10.99 -3.03 4.01
C PHE A 147 -10.85 -4.12 5.08
N THR A 148 -11.74 -5.11 5.11
CA THR A 148 -11.64 -6.33 5.95
C THR A 148 -11.54 -6.03 7.46
N GLY A 149 -12.55 -5.34 8.02
CA GLY A 149 -12.64 -5.12 9.48
C GLY A 149 -11.65 -4.10 10.03
N ARG A 150 -11.08 -3.26 9.15
CA ARG A 150 -10.27 -2.08 9.50
C ARG A 150 -11.11 -0.82 9.65
N GLU A 151 -12.37 -0.87 9.21
CA GLU A 151 -13.35 0.19 9.34
C GLU A 151 -13.58 0.56 10.81
N ASP A 152 -13.60 -0.42 11.73
CA ASP A 152 -13.68 -0.17 13.17
C ASP A 152 -12.50 0.66 13.70
N ILE A 153 -11.31 0.40 13.17
CA ILE A 153 -10.07 1.12 13.52
C ILE A 153 -10.21 2.56 13.04
N TRP A 154 -10.66 2.77 11.80
CA TRP A 154 -10.86 4.10 11.24
C TRP A 154 -11.99 4.85 11.93
N HIS A 155 -13.07 4.15 12.28
CA HIS A 155 -14.20 4.71 13.02
C HIS A 155 -13.72 5.25 14.37
N LYS A 156 -12.97 4.43 15.11
CA LYS A 156 -12.40 4.86 16.39
C LYS A 156 -11.37 5.97 16.23
N PHE A 157 -10.56 5.93 15.17
CA PHE A 157 -9.62 7.00 14.83
C PHE A 157 -10.34 8.34 14.62
N TYR A 158 -11.39 8.39 13.80
CA TYR A 158 -12.13 9.63 13.55
C TYR A 158 -12.92 10.10 14.76
N GLN A 159 -13.44 9.19 15.59
CA GLN A 159 -14.02 9.56 16.88
C GLN A 159 -12.99 10.25 17.77
N THR A 160 -11.81 9.65 17.95
CA THR A 160 -10.75 10.22 18.78
C THR A 160 -10.21 11.53 18.23
N LEU A 161 -10.04 11.64 16.91
CA LEU A 161 -9.64 12.89 16.25
C LEU A 161 -10.68 14.00 16.46
N GLY A 162 -11.96 13.65 16.51
CA GLY A 162 -13.07 14.57 16.71
C GLY A 162 -13.28 15.03 18.16
N GLU A 163 -12.57 14.45 19.13
CA GLU A 163 -12.71 14.83 20.55
C GLU A 163 -12.24 16.27 20.82
N LYS A 164 -11.25 16.76 20.06
CA LYS A 164 -10.76 18.14 20.18
C LYS A 164 -10.57 18.78 18.80
N SER A 165 -11.11 19.98 18.61
CA SER A 165 -10.94 20.74 17.36
C SER A 165 -9.47 21.02 17.00
N GLU A 166 -8.61 21.16 18.00
CA GLU A 166 -7.15 21.31 17.82
C GLU A 166 -6.52 20.08 17.16
N GLN A 167 -6.99 18.87 17.49
CA GLN A 167 -6.46 17.62 16.94
C GLN A 167 -6.76 17.51 15.44
N ILE A 168 -7.93 17.99 15.01
CA ILE A 168 -8.29 18.02 13.59
C ILE A 168 -7.31 18.91 12.81
N LEU A 169 -6.91 20.06 13.36
CA LEU A 169 -6.05 21.01 12.68
C LEU A 169 -4.57 20.66 12.72
N LEU A 170 -4.07 20.24 13.89
CA LEU A 170 -2.63 20.08 14.18
C LEU A 170 -2.19 18.62 14.35
N GLY A 171 -3.14 17.69 14.39
CA GLY A 171 -2.89 16.29 14.68
C GLY A 171 -2.97 15.98 16.17
N MET A 172 -2.77 14.71 16.49
CA MET A 172 -2.81 14.14 17.81
C MET A 172 -1.61 13.23 18.05
N LYS A 173 -1.46 12.77 19.30
CA LYS A 173 -0.49 11.71 19.59
C LYS A 173 -0.84 10.45 18.80
N THR A 174 0.18 9.65 18.51
CA THR A 174 0.04 8.39 17.77
C THR A 174 -1.19 7.61 18.20
N PHE A 175 -2.18 7.55 17.31
CA PHE A 175 -3.36 6.71 17.49
C PHE A 175 -2.97 5.24 17.67
N ILE A 176 -3.53 4.60 18.70
CA ILE A 176 -3.40 3.17 18.97
C ILE A 176 -4.78 2.60 19.19
N PHE A 177 -5.15 1.60 18.40
CA PHE A 177 -6.38 0.84 18.54
C PHE A 177 -6.09 -0.47 19.28
N GLN A 178 -6.83 -0.73 20.36
CA GLN A 178 -6.68 -1.98 21.12
C GLN A 178 -7.82 -2.94 20.78
N ARG A 179 -7.47 -4.13 20.27
CA ARG A 179 -8.41 -5.24 20.03
C ARG A 179 -7.95 -6.46 20.84
N GLY A 180 -8.55 -6.65 22.01
CA GLY A 180 -8.08 -7.66 22.96
C GLY A 180 -6.64 -7.36 23.41
N ASN A 181 -5.71 -8.28 23.12
CA ASN A 181 -4.28 -8.12 23.43
C ASN A 181 -3.45 -7.53 22.27
N GLN A 182 -4.07 -7.14 21.16
CA GLN A 182 -3.39 -6.56 20.00
C GLN A 182 -3.46 -5.04 20.02
N PHE A 183 -2.32 -4.40 19.73
CA PHE A 183 -2.21 -2.96 19.48
C PHE A 183 -2.05 -2.73 17.98
N LEU A 184 -2.95 -1.96 17.38
CA LEU A 184 -3.04 -1.74 15.93
C LEU A 184 -2.98 -0.24 15.62
N GLY A 185 -2.28 0.12 14.55
CA GLY A 185 -2.29 1.47 13.99
C GLY A 185 -3.50 1.71 13.09
N ASN A 186 -3.57 2.87 12.43
CA ASN A 186 -4.65 3.17 11.47
C ASN A 186 -4.52 2.42 10.13
N HIS A 187 -3.33 1.92 9.78
CA HIS A 187 -3.02 1.19 8.54
C HIS A 187 -3.49 1.88 7.25
N ASN A 188 -3.47 3.23 7.22
CA ASN A 188 -3.81 4.05 6.06
C ASN A 188 -2.93 5.31 6.10
N SER A 189 -2.08 5.50 5.08
CA SER A 189 -1.05 6.56 5.11
C SER A 189 -1.66 7.97 5.14
N TYR A 190 -2.84 8.17 4.54
CA TYR A 190 -3.55 9.46 4.59
C TYR A 190 -4.03 9.77 6.00
N ASN A 191 -4.62 8.76 6.66
CA ASN A 191 -4.98 8.84 8.07
C ASN A 191 -3.73 9.00 8.95
N SER A 192 -2.57 8.44 8.58
CA SER A 192 -1.32 8.59 9.34
C SER A 192 -0.80 10.03 9.30
N ILE A 193 -0.85 10.66 8.13
CA ILE A 193 -0.49 12.08 7.99
C ILE A 193 -1.47 12.94 8.79
N LEU A 194 -2.78 12.68 8.68
CA LEU A 194 -3.81 13.39 9.44
C LEU A 194 -3.64 13.19 10.96
N ASN A 195 -3.30 11.98 11.40
CA ASN A 195 -3.03 11.63 12.79
C ASN A 195 -1.90 12.49 13.36
N ILE A 196 -0.75 12.54 12.70
CA ILE A 196 0.45 13.16 13.26
C ILE A 196 0.45 14.68 13.05
N TYR A 197 -0.07 15.17 11.93
CA TYR A 197 0.10 16.56 11.50
C TYR A 197 -1.21 17.32 11.24
N GLY A 198 -2.36 16.68 11.41
CA GLY A 198 -3.67 17.30 11.19
C GLY A 198 -3.92 17.71 9.74
N LEU A 199 -4.98 18.48 9.54
CA LEU A 199 -5.34 19.02 8.23
C LEU A 199 -4.28 19.96 7.67
N ILE A 200 -3.51 20.67 8.51
CA ILE A 200 -2.43 21.55 8.05
C ILE A 200 -1.32 20.74 7.39
N GLY A 201 -0.80 19.72 8.07
CA GLY A 201 0.25 18.88 7.49
C GLY A 201 -0.23 18.09 6.28
N PHE A 202 -1.47 17.57 6.33
CA PHE A 202 -2.09 16.94 5.17
C PHE A 202 -2.17 17.90 3.98
N GLY A 203 -2.64 19.13 4.21
CA GLY A 203 -2.75 20.17 3.19
C GLY A 203 -1.41 20.54 2.56
N ILE A 204 -0.35 20.64 3.37
CA ILE A 204 1.02 20.89 2.87
C ILE A 204 1.51 19.71 2.02
N ALA A 205 1.38 18.47 2.50
CA ALA A 205 1.79 17.28 1.75
C ALA A 205 1.02 17.14 0.43
N ALA A 206 -0.29 17.34 0.47
CA ALA A 206 -1.17 17.36 -0.69
C ALA A 206 -0.75 18.43 -1.71
N LEU A 207 -0.50 19.65 -1.26
CA LEU A 207 -0.08 20.76 -2.12
C LEU A 207 1.27 20.46 -2.78
N LEU A 208 2.27 20.02 -2.01
CA LEU A 208 3.59 19.70 -2.54
C LEU A 208 3.52 18.59 -3.60
N LEU A 209 2.73 17.55 -3.34
CA LEU A 209 2.54 16.45 -4.27
C LEU A 209 1.83 16.90 -5.54
N ILE A 210 0.73 17.66 -5.44
CA ILE A 210 0.00 18.18 -6.61
C ILE A 210 0.89 19.14 -7.41
N LEU A 211 1.69 19.99 -6.75
CA LEU A 211 2.64 20.88 -7.43
C LEU A 211 3.72 20.07 -8.18
N PHE A 212 4.25 19.02 -7.56
CA PHE A 212 5.24 18.14 -8.17
C PHE A 212 4.66 17.44 -9.41
N ILE A 213 3.50 16.78 -9.28
CA ILE A 213 2.81 16.12 -10.38
C ILE A 213 2.41 17.13 -11.46
N GLY A 214 1.92 18.30 -11.09
CA GLY A 214 1.54 19.37 -12.01
C GLY A 214 2.73 19.87 -12.83
N ARG A 215 3.89 20.08 -12.20
CA ARG A 215 5.13 20.43 -12.91
C ARG A 215 5.54 19.36 -13.92
N LEU A 216 5.41 18.08 -13.56
CA LEU A 216 5.74 16.97 -14.44
C LEU A 216 4.75 16.77 -15.59
N THR A 217 3.46 17.07 -15.40
CA THR A 217 2.40 16.59 -16.31
C THR A 217 1.69 17.69 -17.10
N LEU A 218 1.69 18.94 -16.62
CA LEU A 218 0.98 20.04 -17.28
C LEU A 218 1.84 20.73 -18.34
N LYS A 219 3.16 20.80 -18.14
CA LYS A 219 4.08 21.57 -19.00
C LYS A 219 5.13 20.73 -19.71
N ALA A 220 5.43 19.52 -19.24
CA ALA A 220 6.45 18.68 -19.83
C ALA A 220 5.89 17.77 -20.92
N ASP A 221 6.70 17.48 -21.95
CA ASP A 221 6.42 16.40 -22.88
C ASP A 221 6.92 15.09 -22.27
N LEU A 222 6.00 14.37 -21.62
CA LEU A 222 6.31 13.11 -20.96
C LEU A 222 6.49 12.00 -21.99
N SER A 223 7.60 11.27 -21.88
CA SER A 223 7.78 10.02 -22.61
C SER A 223 6.77 8.97 -22.11
N ASN A 224 6.49 7.96 -22.94
CA ASN A 224 5.58 6.88 -22.55
C ASN A 224 6.07 6.15 -21.29
N GLY A 225 7.38 5.96 -21.13
CA GLY A 225 7.95 5.34 -19.93
C GLY A 225 7.79 6.22 -18.68
N GLN A 226 8.00 7.54 -18.80
CA GLN A 226 7.72 8.46 -17.69
C GLN A 226 6.25 8.41 -17.28
N MET A 227 5.34 8.30 -18.26
CA MET A 227 3.91 8.12 -17.99
C MET A 227 3.61 6.81 -17.25
N THR A 228 4.27 5.70 -17.63
CA THR A 228 4.18 4.42 -16.90
C THR A 228 4.66 4.58 -15.45
N PHE A 229 5.77 5.27 -15.20
CA PHE A 229 6.24 5.55 -13.85
C PHE A 229 5.25 6.39 -13.02
N ILE A 230 4.62 7.39 -13.65
CA ILE A 230 3.60 8.20 -12.98
C ILE A 230 2.39 7.34 -12.59
N TRP A 231 1.98 6.39 -13.43
CA TRP A 231 0.91 5.46 -13.05
C TRP A 231 1.33 4.42 -12.02
N ALA A 232 2.58 3.98 -12.05
CA ALA A 232 3.13 3.11 -11.02
C ALA A 232 3.11 3.78 -9.65
N PHE A 233 3.57 5.04 -9.56
CA PHE A 233 3.49 5.81 -8.31
C PHE A 233 2.04 6.05 -7.87
N PHE A 234 1.12 6.23 -8.81
CA PHE A 234 -0.31 6.37 -8.51
C PHE A 234 -0.89 5.10 -7.89
N ALA A 235 -0.48 3.92 -8.38
CA ALA A 235 -0.90 2.65 -7.83
C ALA A 235 -0.39 2.45 -6.39
N VAL A 236 0.84 2.87 -6.09
CA VAL A 236 1.35 2.89 -4.71
C VAL A 236 0.49 3.79 -3.83
N MET A 237 0.16 5.00 -4.28
CA MET A 237 -0.75 5.89 -3.56
C MET A 237 -2.14 5.29 -3.32
N MET A 238 -2.68 4.56 -4.28
CA MET A 238 -3.95 3.85 -4.11
C MET A 238 -3.83 2.76 -3.05
N GLN A 239 -2.75 1.98 -3.06
CA GLN A 239 -2.57 0.95 -2.04
C GLN A 239 -2.37 1.54 -0.64
N SER A 240 -1.80 2.74 -0.53
CA SER A 240 -1.67 3.46 0.76
C SER A 240 -3.01 3.80 1.44
N PHE A 241 -4.16 3.64 0.78
CA PHE A 241 -5.47 3.66 1.44
C PHE A 241 -5.73 2.42 2.30
N MET A 242 -5.15 1.28 1.93
CA MET A 242 -5.59 -0.04 2.38
C MET A 242 -4.54 -0.72 3.29
N GLU A 243 -3.30 -0.24 3.31
CA GLU A 243 -2.26 -0.80 4.18
C GLU A 243 -1.20 0.22 4.63
N ASP A 244 -0.84 0.15 5.91
CA ASP A 244 0.50 0.44 6.40
C ASP A 244 1.03 -0.86 7.05
N THR A 245 2.19 -1.32 6.60
CA THR A 245 2.82 -2.56 7.04
C THR A 245 3.39 -2.41 8.46
N LEU A 246 3.01 -3.32 9.37
CA LEU A 246 3.68 -3.64 10.65
C LEU A 246 4.39 -2.46 11.34
N THR A 247 3.68 -1.74 12.22
CA THR A 247 4.37 -1.12 13.36
C THR A 247 4.57 -2.18 14.43
N SER A 248 5.84 -2.54 14.63
CA SER A 248 6.37 -3.23 15.82
C SER A 248 5.90 -2.59 17.12
#